data_AF-A0A3S1AM31-F1
#
_entry.id   AF-A0A3S1AM31-F1
#
_cell.length_a   1.000
_cell.length_b   1.000
_cell.length_c   1.000
_cell.angle_alpha   90.00
_cell.angle_beta   90.00
_cell.angle_gamma   90.00
#
_symmetry.space_group_name_H-M   'P 1'
#
loop_
_entity.id
_entity.type
_entity.pdbx_description
1 polymer ?
#
loop_
_entity_poly.entity_id
_entity_poly.type
_entity_poly.pdbx_seq_one_letter_code
_entity_poly.pdbx_strand_id
1 'polypeptide(L)'
;MVRLSPEYAVRVASQLLPIGAELAYLEYPARHPAVLAADLDGDRNPEITCVYRTAEGMQALIAKHSIEGWYTACRMKGPGYGVARMAAAPIAGIYPPTLAVGWQIGERWAQLDLWQYEQGGYRHLTPSDILYSKLAIVESSPGRNRDGLCRLALWVQDTEEAYRVDLYRWQAGGLVRDPEAYPAYFANAVVPYYTKLVSERPGSTLYRRFLEEARGQAGGTAPRRETAVDLTVLAPERARDVALEAAIAAAYGMTAEDQGSYAYNRLDLNGDGSPETIVFLSGSTFCGSGGCSAAIFRTEDGNYRLLSKLTLVHTPIIVGNTMTNGYRDLIVIISGGGIQEPVYKILKFNGINYPSNPTIEPELPAGARLEGKAILGDDSSLFSGIPLKP
;
A
#
# COMPACT_ATOMS: atom_id res chain seq x y z
N MET A 1 -5.14 -31.35 22.49
CA MET A 1 -4.67 -30.69 21.26
C MET A 1 -3.64 -31.63 20.64
N VAL A 2 -3.98 -32.27 19.53
CA VAL A 2 -3.03 -33.12 18.80
C VAL A 2 -1.98 -32.18 18.21
N ARG A 3 -0.70 -32.37 18.53
CA ARG A 3 0.40 -31.64 17.89
C ARG A 3 1.06 -32.57 16.89
N LEU A 4 1.07 -32.15 15.62
CA LEU A 4 1.82 -32.85 14.59
C LEU A 4 3.29 -32.50 14.73
N SER A 5 4.18 -33.48 14.55
CA SER A 5 5.61 -33.19 14.50
C SER A 5 5.93 -32.42 13.21
N PRO A 6 6.93 -31.52 13.22
CA PRO A 6 7.35 -30.82 12.01
C PRO A 6 7.73 -31.77 10.87
N GLU A 7 8.41 -32.88 11.18
CA GLU A 7 8.83 -33.87 10.18
C GLU A 7 7.63 -34.59 9.56
N TYR A 8 6.62 -34.91 10.38
CA TYR A 8 5.37 -35.50 9.89
C TYR A 8 4.64 -34.51 8.97
N ALA A 9 4.52 -33.24 9.39
CA ALA A 9 3.86 -32.21 8.59
C ALA A 9 4.56 -32.00 7.24
N VAL A 10 5.89 -31.96 7.22
CA VAL A 10 6.68 -31.86 5.98
C VAL A 10 6.46 -33.08 5.08
N ARG A 11 6.45 -34.29 5.65
CA ARG A 11 6.20 -35.51 4.87
C ARG A 11 4.84 -35.49 4.19
N VAL A 12 3.79 -35.11 4.93
CA VAL A 12 2.42 -35.01 4.39
C VAL A 12 2.35 -33.91 3.33
N ALA A 13 2.90 -32.72 3.61
CA ALA A 13 2.93 -31.61 2.66
C ALA A 13 3.57 -32.03 1.34
N SER A 14 4.72 -32.71 1.38
CA SER A 14 5.43 -33.21 0.19
C SER A 14 4.63 -34.24 -0.61
N GLN A 15 3.79 -35.06 0.03
CA GLN A 15 2.94 -36.04 -0.66
C GLN A 15 1.75 -35.41 -1.39
N LEU A 16 1.31 -34.23 -0.95
CA LEU A 16 0.17 -33.49 -1.52
C LEU A 16 0.58 -32.50 -2.61
N LEU A 17 1.89 -32.33 -2.84
CA LEU A 17 2.39 -31.45 -3.89
C LEU A 17 2.02 -32.00 -5.27
N PRO A 18 1.64 -31.12 -6.23
CA PRO A 18 1.50 -31.51 -7.63
C PRO A 18 2.80 -32.13 -8.18
N ILE A 19 2.67 -32.96 -9.21
CA ILE A 19 3.84 -33.52 -9.90
C ILE A 19 4.70 -32.39 -10.45
N GLY A 20 6.00 -32.43 -10.15
CA GLY A 20 6.96 -31.40 -10.57
C GLY A 20 6.98 -30.14 -9.71
N ALA A 21 6.20 -30.07 -8.64
CA ALA A 21 6.26 -28.97 -7.69
C ALA A 21 7.39 -29.17 -6.66
N GLU A 22 8.00 -28.07 -6.23
CA GLU A 22 9.09 -28.06 -5.25
C GLU A 22 8.67 -27.31 -3.98
N LEU A 23 8.91 -27.90 -2.81
CA LEU A 23 8.62 -27.25 -1.53
C LEU A 23 9.50 -26.00 -1.35
N ALA A 24 8.89 -24.89 -0.94
CA ALA A 24 9.61 -23.66 -0.66
C ALA A 24 10.25 -23.70 0.73
N TYR A 25 11.22 -22.82 0.96
CA TYR A 25 11.97 -22.72 2.21
C TYR A 25 11.94 -21.29 2.74
N LEU A 26 11.81 -21.17 4.06
CA LEU A 26 12.03 -19.93 4.80
C LEU A 26 13.51 -19.87 5.15
N GLU A 27 14.21 -18.82 4.73
CA GLU A 27 15.68 -18.71 4.88
C GLU A 27 16.11 -18.13 6.26
N TYR A 28 15.24 -17.37 6.92
CA TYR A 28 15.52 -16.69 8.19
C TYR A 28 14.49 -17.07 9.27
N PRO A 29 14.89 -17.27 10.55
CA PRO A 29 16.25 -17.12 11.10
C PRO A 29 17.20 -18.29 10.80
N ALA A 30 16.66 -19.42 10.37
CA ALA A 30 17.42 -20.56 9.87
C ALA A 30 16.63 -21.22 8.74
N ARG A 31 17.34 -21.78 7.76
CA ARG A 31 16.70 -22.41 6.61
C ARG A 31 15.85 -23.60 7.02
N HIS A 32 14.55 -23.54 6.78
CA HIS A 32 13.63 -24.65 7.04
C HIS A 32 12.49 -24.71 6.01
N PRO A 33 11.84 -25.87 5.81
CA PRO A 33 10.71 -25.98 4.91
C PRO A 33 9.60 -25.01 5.29
N ALA A 34 8.98 -24.39 4.29
CA ALA A 34 7.82 -23.53 4.47
C ALA A 34 6.56 -24.38 4.69
N VAL A 35 6.50 -25.05 5.83
CA VAL A 35 5.39 -25.89 6.29
C VAL A 35 5.00 -25.47 7.69
N LEU A 36 3.70 -25.32 7.94
CA LEU A 36 3.13 -24.97 9.23
C LEU A 36 1.95 -25.89 9.53
N ALA A 37 1.93 -26.47 10.72
CA ALA A 37 0.79 -27.21 11.24
C ALA A 37 0.07 -26.36 12.29
N ALA A 38 -1.18 -26.00 12.04
CA ALA A 38 -2.00 -25.19 12.93
C ALA A 38 -3.48 -25.53 12.71
N ASP A 39 -4.27 -25.44 13.77
CA ASP A 39 -5.73 -25.56 13.71
C ASP A 39 -6.29 -24.25 13.15
N LEU A 40 -6.50 -24.21 11.84
CA LEU A 40 -6.83 -23.03 11.05
C LEU A 40 -8.33 -22.88 10.82
N ASP A 41 -9.12 -23.92 11.11
CA ASP A 41 -10.58 -23.91 10.95
C ASP A 41 -11.36 -23.97 12.29
N GLY A 42 -10.66 -24.26 13.40
CA GLY A 42 -11.21 -24.25 14.74
C GLY A 42 -11.79 -25.60 15.20
N ASP A 43 -11.55 -26.69 14.47
CA ASP A 43 -12.07 -28.01 14.76
C ASP A 43 -11.21 -28.83 15.75
N ARG A 44 -10.08 -28.26 16.21
CA ARG A 44 -9.07 -28.86 17.12
C ARG A 44 -8.16 -29.92 16.49
N ASN A 45 -8.29 -30.16 15.20
CA ASN A 45 -7.36 -30.93 14.38
C ASN A 45 -6.48 -29.96 13.60
N PRO A 46 -5.14 -30.06 13.69
CA PRO A 46 -4.29 -29.16 12.94
C PRO A 46 -4.42 -29.41 11.43
N GLU A 47 -4.62 -28.35 10.66
CA GLU A 47 -4.31 -28.32 9.24
C GLU A 47 -2.81 -28.22 9.00
N ILE A 48 -2.38 -28.70 7.83
CA ILE A 48 -1.03 -28.49 7.33
C ILE A 48 -1.09 -27.51 6.17
N THR A 49 -0.44 -26.36 6.32
CA THR A 49 -0.23 -25.42 5.22
C THR A 49 1.22 -25.48 4.74
N CYS A 50 1.43 -25.36 3.44
CA CYS A 50 2.77 -25.24 2.89
C CYS A 50 2.83 -24.32 1.68
N VAL A 51 4.01 -23.76 1.44
CA VAL A 51 4.34 -22.98 0.25
C VAL A 51 5.22 -23.81 -0.67
N TYR A 52 4.95 -23.78 -1.96
CA TYR A 52 5.67 -24.53 -2.99
C TYR A 52 5.74 -23.75 -4.30
N ARG A 53 6.63 -24.18 -5.19
CA ARG A 53 6.86 -23.60 -6.51
C ARG A 53 6.41 -24.57 -7.59
N THR A 54 5.81 -24.03 -8.63
CA THR A 54 5.40 -24.74 -9.85
C THR A 54 5.90 -23.99 -11.09
N ALA A 55 5.69 -24.55 -12.28
CA ALA A 55 5.93 -23.83 -13.53
C ALA A 55 5.07 -22.55 -13.66
N GLU A 56 3.93 -22.48 -12.98
CA GLU A 56 3.04 -21.30 -12.96
C GLU A 56 3.44 -20.25 -11.92
N GLY A 57 4.50 -20.49 -11.13
CA GLY A 57 4.94 -19.60 -10.06
C GLY A 57 4.70 -20.16 -8.65
N MET A 58 4.71 -19.26 -7.67
CA MET A 58 4.56 -19.58 -6.25
C MET A 58 3.12 -19.88 -5.90
N GLN A 59 2.92 -20.93 -5.12
CA GLN A 59 1.62 -21.36 -4.64
C GLN A 59 1.70 -21.81 -3.19
N ALA A 60 0.56 -21.83 -2.51
CA ALA A 60 0.42 -22.45 -1.22
C ALA A 60 -0.82 -23.36 -1.21
N LEU A 61 -0.85 -24.30 -0.27
CA LEU A 61 -2.01 -25.15 -0.04
C LEU A 61 -2.29 -25.26 1.44
N ILE A 62 -3.55 -25.51 1.78
CA ILE A 62 -3.98 -25.91 3.13
C ILE A 62 -4.57 -27.32 2.99
N ALA A 63 -4.06 -28.25 3.78
CA ALA A 63 -4.46 -29.63 3.82
C ALA A 63 -5.20 -29.94 5.12
N LYS A 64 -6.31 -30.69 5.00
CA LYS A 64 -7.13 -31.18 6.11
C LYS A 64 -7.02 -32.69 6.22
N HIS A 65 -7.23 -33.22 7.42
CA HIS A 65 -7.27 -34.65 7.65
C HIS A 65 -8.72 -35.15 7.71
N SER A 66 -9.02 -36.20 6.95
CA SER A 66 -10.31 -36.91 6.97
C SER A 66 -10.12 -38.37 7.36
N ILE A 67 -11.23 -39.12 7.41
CA ILE A 67 -11.18 -40.59 7.56
C ILE A 67 -10.44 -41.30 6.41
N GLU A 68 -10.40 -40.69 5.21
CA GLU A 68 -9.71 -41.22 4.03
C GLU A 68 -8.24 -40.75 3.97
N GLY A 69 -7.79 -39.98 4.96
CA GLY A 69 -6.46 -39.40 5.03
C GLY A 69 -6.44 -37.91 4.69
N TRP A 70 -5.24 -37.42 4.39
CA TRP A 70 -4.98 -36.01 4.09
C TRP A 70 -5.43 -35.64 2.68
N TYR A 71 -6.12 -34.51 2.55
CA TYR A 71 -6.54 -33.95 1.27
C TYR A 71 -6.30 -32.43 1.23
N THR A 72 -6.13 -31.88 0.03
CA THR A 72 -6.01 -30.43 -0.16
C THR A 72 -7.38 -29.76 -0.09
N ALA A 73 -7.59 -28.92 0.93
CA ALA A 73 -8.84 -28.18 1.12
C ALA A 73 -8.82 -26.80 0.42
N CYS A 74 -7.64 -26.17 0.30
CA CYS A 74 -7.49 -24.88 -0.36
C CYS A 74 -6.16 -24.81 -1.11
N ARG A 75 -6.14 -24.10 -2.25
CA ARG A 75 -4.94 -23.71 -2.99
C ARG A 75 -4.93 -22.21 -3.19
N MET A 76 -3.76 -21.60 -3.04
CA MET A 76 -3.54 -20.16 -3.11
C MET A 76 -2.44 -19.90 -4.14
N LYS A 77 -2.63 -18.90 -5.00
CA LYS A 77 -1.57 -18.40 -5.89
C LYS A 77 -0.95 -17.17 -5.26
N GLY A 78 0.37 -17.15 -5.17
CA GLY A 78 1.12 -16.05 -4.58
C GLY A 78 2.03 -15.38 -5.61
N PRO A 79 2.28 -14.06 -5.49
CA PRO A 79 3.26 -13.37 -6.32
C PRO A 79 4.69 -13.74 -5.96
N GLY A 80 5.63 -13.31 -6.80
CA GLY A 80 7.06 -13.41 -6.52
C GLY A 80 7.65 -14.80 -6.73
N TYR A 81 8.73 -15.09 -6.02
CA TYR A 81 9.59 -16.25 -6.28
C TYR A 81 9.97 -17.04 -5.02
N GLY A 82 9.49 -16.64 -3.85
CA GLY A 82 9.82 -17.29 -2.58
C GLY A 82 8.83 -16.95 -1.47
N VAL A 83 9.23 -17.26 -0.22
CA VAL A 83 8.44 -17.01 0.98
C VAL A 83 9.32 -16.43 2.07
N ALA A 84 8.94 -15.25 2.57
CA ALA A 84 9.65 -14.51 3.61
C ALA A 84 9.06 -14.75 5.00
N ARG A 85 7.78 -15.11 5.09
CA ARG A 85 7.10 -15.39 6.36
C ARG A 85 5.97 -16.37 6.18
N MET A 86 5.73 -17.22 7.19
CA MET A 86 4.50 -17.97 7.31
C MET A 86 4.17 -18.14 8.80
N ALA A 87 2.94 -17.83 9.20
CA ALA A 87 2.50 -17.93 10.59
C ALA A 87 0.98 -18.05 10.70
N ALA A 88 0.49 -18.71 11.76
CA ALA A 88 -0.90 -18.66 12.17
C ALA A 88 -0.98 -17.87 13.47
N ALA A 89 -1.81 -16.82 13.50
CA ALA A 89 -1.94 -15.97 14.68
C ALA A 89 -3.33 -15.31 14.77
N PRO A 90 -3.75 -14.88 15.97
CA PRO A 90 -4.96 -14.10 16.21
C PRO A 90 -5.02 -12.73 15.50
N ILE A 91 -4.95 -12.62 14.17
CA ILE A 91 -4.84 -11.31 13.49
C ILE A 91 -6.23 -10.73 13.21
N ALA A 92 -7.03 -11.43 12.40
CA ALA A 92 -8.40 -11.04 12.05
C ALA A 92 -9.46 -11.74 12.92
N GLY A 93 -9.14 -12.92 13.44
CA GLY A 93 -9.97 -13.68 14.37
C GLY A 93 -9.12 -14.33 15.46
N ILE A 94 -9.65 -14.38 16.69
CA ILE A 94 -8.94 -15.00 17.84
C ILE A 94 -8.77 -16.51 17.61
N TYR A 95 -9.87 -17.16 17.23
CA TYR A 95 -9.92 -18.58 16.93
C TYR A 95 -11.14 -18.87 16.04
N PRO A 96 -10.99 -19.49 14.85
CA PRO A 96 -9.72 -19.93 14.28
C PRO A 96 -8.74 -18.77 13.99
N PRO A 97 -7.42 -19.01 14.09
CA PRO A 97 -6.42 -18.00 13.81
C PRO A 97 -6.35 -17.67 12.33
N THR A 98 -5.82 -16.50 12.03
CA THR A 98 -5.52 -16.06 10.67
C THR A 98 -4.19 -16.65 10.21
N LEU A 99 -4.16 -17.21 9.01
CA LEU A 99 -2.92 -17.58 8.32
C LEU A 99 -2.34 -16.32 7.64
N ALA A 100 -1.10 -15.98 7.98
CA ALA A 100 -0.32 -14.95 7.33
C ALA A 100 0.78 -15.59 6.47
N VAL A 101 0.82 -15.25 5.19
CA VAL A 101 1.86 -15.63 4.23
C VAL A 101 2.56 -14.38 3.73
N GLY A 102 3.89 -14.43 3.71
CA GLY A 102 4.74 -13.38 3.20
C GLY A 102 5.36 -13.79 1.88
N TRP A 103 4.80 -13.39 0.77
CA TRP A 103 5.30 -13.72 -0.57
C TRP A 103 6.55 -12.92 -0.88
N GLN A 104 7.68 -13.58 -1.11
CA GLN A 104 8.91 -12.88 -1.43
C GLN A 104 8.88 -12.41 -2.89
N ILE A 105 8.83 -11.09 -3.09
CA ILE A 105 8.74 -10.44 -4.41
C ILE A 105 10.05 -9.73 -4.80
N GLY A 106 11.00 -9.64 -3.88
CA GLY A 106 12.33 -9.07 -4.12
C GLY A 106 13.32 -9.46 -3.02
N GLU A 107 14.56 -9.03 -3.17
CA GLU A 107 15.62 -9.33 -2.18
C GLU A 107 15.29 -8.78 -0.79
N ARG A 108 14.52 -7.69 -0.73
CA ARG A 108 14.23 -6.94 0.50
C ARG A 108 12.75 -6.67 0.70
N TRP A 109 11.91 -7.24 -0.15
CA TRP A 109 10.48 -6.93 -0.20
C TRP A 109 9.68 -8.22 -0.24
N ALA A 110 8.67 -8.27 0.61
CA ALA A 110 7.65 -9.29 0.62
C ALA A 110 6.26 -8.65 0.65
N GLN A 111 5.31 -9.32 0.04
CA GLN A 111 3.90 -8.96 0.08
C GLN A 111 3.20 -9.79 1.14
N LEU A 112 2.48 -9.14 2.04
CA LEU A 112 1.65 -9.77 3.05
C LEU A 112 0.33 -10.23 2.43
N ASP A 113 -0.02 -11.48 2.72
CA ASP A 113 -1.26 -12.11 2.33
C ASP A 113 -1.89 -12.77 3.57
N LEU A 114 -3.16 -12.46 3.84
CA LEU A 114 -3.90 -12.93 5.00
C LEU A 114 -5.09 -13.80 4.60
N TRP A 115 -5.22 -14.96 5.24
CA TRP A 115 -6.29 -15.93 5.00
C TRP A 115 -6.97 -16.32 6.30
N GLN A 116 -8.30 -16.35 6.29
CA GLN A 116 -9.11 -16.67 7.46
C GLN A 116 -10.17 -17.70 7.10
N TYR A 117 -10.37 -18.70 7.96
CA TYR A 117 -11.49 -19.62 7.80
C TYR A 117 -12.79 -18.93 8.22
N GLU A 118 -13.74 -18.84 7.28
CA GLU A 118 -15.08 -18.28 7.47
C GLU A 118 -16.09 -19.10 6.66
N GLN A 119 -17.28 -19.34 7.23
CA GLN A 119 -18.42 -19.94 6.51
C GLN A 119 -18.11 -21.27 5.78
N GLY A 120 -17.22 -22.10 6.33
CA GLY A 120 -16.88 -23.40 5.75
C GLY A 120 -15.73 -23.39 4.74
N GLY A 121 -15.06 -22.26 4.52
CA GLY A 121 -13.94 -22.14 3.59
C GLY A 121 -12.88 -21.13 4.02
N TYR A 122 -11.74 -21.13 3.34
CA TYR A 122 -10.67 -20.15 3.57
C TYR A 122 -10.87 -18.95 2.66
N ARG A 123 -11.07 -17.79 3.29
CA ARG A 123 -11.27 -16.50 2.63
C ARG A 123 -9.98 -15.69 2.62
N HIS A 124 -9.65 -15.13 1.47
CA HIS A 124 -8.59 -14.14 1.32
C HIS A 124 -9.04 -12.78 1.89
N LEU A 125 -8.22 -12.18 2.75
CA LEU A 125 -8.54 -10.97 3.52
C LEU A 125 -7.82 -9.70 3.03
N THR A 126 -6.76 -9.82 2.23
CA THR A 126 -5.92 -8.70 1.80
C THR A 126 -6.27 -8.22 0.39
N PRO A 127 -7.04 -7.13 0.22
CA PRO A 127 -7.41 -6.64 -1.11
C PRO A 127 -6.31 -5.85 -1.83
N SER A 128 -5.22 -5.48 -1.16
CA SER A 128 -4.14 -4.64 -1.68
C SER A 128 -2.74 -5.21 -1.39
N ASP A 129 -1.75 -4.77 -2.19
CA ASP A 129 -0.35 -5.20 -2.10
C ASP A 129 0.35 -4.55 -0.89
N ILE A 130 0.14 -5.13 0.31
CA ILE A 130 0.81 -4.66 1.53
C ILE A 130 2.26 -5.15 1.53
N LEU A 131 3.19 -4.24 1.23
CA LEU A 131 4.62 -4.55 1.15
C LEU A 131 5.35 -4.31 2.47
N TYR A 132 6.29 -5.19 2.78
CA TYR A 132 7.17 -5.06 3.95
C TYR A 132 8.57 -5.64 3.67
N SER A 133 9.56 -5.19 4.43
CA SER A 133 10.91 -5.76 4.45
C SER A 133 11.14 -6.70 5.64
N LYS A 134 10.57 -6.37 6.81
CA LYS A 134 10.45 -7.30 7.95
C LYS A 134 9.05 -7.21 8.54
N LEU A 135 8.55 -8.32 9.05
CA LEU A 135 7.22 -8.43 9.65
C LEU A 135 7.35 -9.04 11.05
N ALA A 136 6.78 -8.35 12.04
CA ALA A 136 6.58 -8.91 13.37
C ALA A 136 5.08 -8.99 13.68
N ILE A 137 4.65 -10.14 14.18
CA ILE A 137 3.33 -10.34 14.77
C ILE A 137 3.47 -10.02 16.25
N VAL A 138 2.78 -8.98 16.69
CA VAL A 138 2.90 -8.41 18.04
C VAL A 138 1.67 -8.82 18.82
N GLU A 139 1.89 -9.57 19.90
CA GLU A 139 0.81 -9.93 20.81
C GLU A 139 0.21 -8.68 21.47
N SER A 140 -1.08 -8.74 21.78
CA SER A 140 -1.70 -7.72 22.61
C SER A 140 -1.03 -7.69 23.98
N SER A 141 -0.43 -6.55 24.34
CA SER A 141 0.04 -6.31 25.70
C SER A 141 -1.12 -6.44 26.71
N PRO A 142 -0.91 -7.02 27.90
CA PRO A 142 -1.92 -6.99 28.96
C PRO A 142 -2.20 -5.54 29.35
N GLY A 143 -3.38 -5.02 29.00
CA GLY A 143 -3.70 -3.60 29.16
C GLY A 143 -5.02 -3.16 28.53
N ARG A 144 -5.19 -1.85 28.39
CA ARG A 144 -6.46 -1.16 28.08
C ARG A 144 -6.85 -1.22 26.59
N ASN A 145 -6.77 -2.39 25.95
CA ASN A 145 -7.49 -2.67 24.70
C ASN A 145 -7.58 -4.21 24.53
N ARG A 146 -8.77 -4.77 24.74
CA ARG A 146 -9.04 -6.21 24.97
C ARG A 146 -9.61 -6.91 23.73
N ASP A 147 -9.14 -6.58 22.53
CA ASP A 147 -9.61 -7.31 21.34
C ASP A 147 -9.03 -8.73 21.27
N GLY A 148 -7.93 -9.02 21.97
CA GLY A 148 -7.26 -10.32 21.95
C GLY A 148 -6.56 -10.60 20.62
N LEU A 149 -6.55 -9.62 19.70
CA LEU A 149 -5.95 -9.72 18.39
C LEU A 149 -4.49 -9.26 18.43
N CYS A 150 -3.67 -9.86 17.58
CA CYS A 150 -2.31 -9.46 17.32
C CYS A 150 -2.27 -8.21 16.44
N ARG A 151 -1.29 -7.34 16.69
CA ARG A 151 -0.90 -6.28 15.77
C ARG A 151 0.15 -6.80 14.79
N LEU A 152 0.23 -6.19 13.62
CA LEU A 152 1.31 -6.40 12.66
C LEU A 152 2.22 -5.18 12.66
N ALA A 153 3.49 -5.36 13.01
CA ALA A 153 4.51 -4.34 12.83
C ALA A 153 5.24 -4.59 11.51
N LEU A 154 5.02 -3.71 10.54
CA LEU A 154 5.62 -3.74 9.23
C LEU A 154 6.84 -2.82 9.22
N TRP A 155 8.02 -3.41 8.99
CA TRP A 155 9.26 -2.69 8.83
C TRP A 155 9.54 -2.55 7.34
N VAL A 156 9.45 -1.34 6.82
CA VAL A 156 9.69 -0.99 5.43
C VAL A 156 11.07 -0.36 5.33
N GLN A 157 11.97 -0.95 4.55
CA GLN A 157 13.29 -0.38 4.37
C GLN A 157 13.18 1.02 3.73
N ASP A 158 13.87 1.98 4.33
CA ASP A 158 13.97 3.34 3.83
C ASP A 158 15.33 3.52 3.11
N THR A 159 16.43 3.31 3.83
CA THR A 159 17.79 3.39 3.30
C THR A 159 18.73 2.51 4.13
N GLU A 160 19.59 1.73 3.48
CA GLU A 160 20.51 0.81 4.17
C GLU A 160 19.79 -0.06 5.24
N GLU A 161 20.24 -0.04 6.49
CA GLU A 161 19.59 -0.74 7.61
C GLU A 161 18.63 0.16 8.40
N ALA A 162 18.25 1.29 7.83
CA ALA A 162 17.17 2.11 8.36
C ALA A 162 15.82 1.66 7.78
N TYR A 163 14.88 1.47 8.68
CA TYR A 163 13.51 1.02 8.41
C TYR A 163 12.52 2.01 9.00
N ARG A 164 11.48 2.30 8.23
CA ARG A 164 10.23 2.84 8.74
C ARG A 164 9.44 1.70 9.37
N VAL A 165 8.80 1.94 10.51
CA VAL A 165 8.01 0.94 11.23
C VAL A 165 6.59 1.45 11.41
N ASP A 166 5.63 0.70 10.87
CA ASP A 166 4.21 0.98 10.98
C ASP A 166 3.48 -0.17 11.68
N LEU A 167 2.61 0.13 12.65
CA LEU A 167 1.80 -0.86 13.35
C LEU A 167 0.37 -0.84 12.87
N TYR A 168 -0.18 -2.04 12.61
CA TYR A 168 -1.53 -2.25 12.15
C TYR A 168 -2.28 -3.21 13.07
N ARG A 169 -3.58 -2.96 13.23
CA ARG A 169 -4.54 -3.89 13.84
C ARG A 169 -5.65 -4.21 12.85
N TRP A 170 -6.27 -5.36 13.00
CA TRP A 170 -7.47 -5.67 12.23
C TRP A 170 -8.69 -4.96 12.82
N GLN A 171 -9.43 -4.23 11.99
CA GLN A 171 -10.68 -3.59 12.37
C GLN A 171 -11.60 -3.44 11.15
N ALA A 172 -12.90 -3.65 11.32
CA ALA A 172 -13.93 -3.39 10.29
C ALA A 172 -13.66 -4.03 8.92
N GLY A 173 -13.06 -5.23 8.92
CA GLY A 173 -12.78 -6.00 7.70
C GLY A 173 -11.49 -5.64 6.97
N GLY A 174 -10.58 -4.87 7.61
CA GLY A 174 -9.27 -4.54 7.04
C GLY A 174 -8.19 -4.24 8.07
N LEU A 175 -6.97 -4.02 7.60
CA LEU A 175 -5.86 -3.56 8.43
C LEU A 175 -5.89 -2.04 8.55
N VAL A 176 -5.96 -1.54 9.78
CA VAL A 176 -5.96 -0.11 10.13
C VAL A 176 -4.76 0.17 11.02
N ARG A 177 -4.12 1.34 10.86
CA ARG A 177 -2.99 1.72 11.72
C ARG A 177 -3.40 1.75 13.20
N ASP A 178 -2.49 1.36 14.08
CA ASP A 178 -2.69 1.34 15.53
C ASP A 178 -1.69 2.26 16.26
N PRO A 179 -1.93 3.60 16.28
CA PRO A 179 -1.03 4.56 16.93
C PRO A 179 -0.85 4.33 18.43
N GLU A 180 -1.80 3.68 19.10
CA GLU A 180 -1.74 3.41 20.54
C GLU A 180 -0.68 2.35 20.88
N ALA A 181 -0.37 1.46 19.94
CA ALA A 181 0.63 0.42 20.12
C ALA A 181 2.08 0.92 19.92
N TYR A 182 2.27 2.11 19.34
CA TYR A 182 3.60 2.62 18.97
C TYR A 182 4.53 2.79 20.18
N PRO A 183 4.17 3.48 21.28
CA PRO A 183 5.12 3.74 22.36
C PRO A 183 5.72 2.44 22.95
N ALA A 184 4.87 1.46 23.22
CA ALA A 184 5.29 0.18 23.76
C ALA A 184 6.14 -0.62 22.76
N TYR A 185 5.75 -0.68 21.48
CA TYR A 185 6.52 -1.43 20.48
C TYR A 185 7.87 -0.76 20.17
N PHE A 186 7.90 0.56 20.06
CA PHE A 186 9.13 1.30 19.80
C PHE A 186 10.12 1.17 20.96
N ALA A 187 9.65 1.25 22.21
CA ALA A 187 10.49 1.05 23.39
C ALA A 187 11.15 -0.34 23.41
N ASN A 188 10.41 -1.39 23.04
CA ASN A 188 10.84 -2.77 23.22
C ASN A 188 11.51 -3.41 22.00
N ALA A 189 11.22 -2.93 20.78
CA ALA A 189 11.74 -3.52 19.55
C ALA A 189 12.59 -2.54 18.73
N VAL A 190 12.09 -1.32 18.50
CA VAL A 190 12.72 -0.38 17.56
C VAL A 190 13.92 0.33 18.18
N VAL A 191 13.81 0.80 19.43
CA VAL A 191 14.91 1.44 20.15
C VAL A 191 16.10 0.49 20.35
N PRO A 192 15.92 -0.77 20.80
CA PRO A 192 17.03 -1.72 20.90
C PRO A 192 17.71 -2.00 19.55
N TYR A 193 16.93 -2.10 18.47
CA TYR A 193 17.46 -2.30 17.13
C TYR A 193 18.42 -1.18 16.71
N TYR A 194 17.99 0.08 16.81
CA TYR A 194 18.83 1.22 16.44
C TYR A 194 19.96 1.47 17.45
N THR A 195 19.76 1.13 18.72
CA THR A 195 20.83 1.18 19.74
C THR A 195 21.98 0.25 19.34
N LYS A 196 21.66 -0.97 18.89
CA LYS A 196 22.64 -1.92 18.36
C LYS A 196 23.36 -1.35 17.13
N LEU A 197 22.63 -0.84 16.14
CA LEU A 197 23.22 -0.26 14.93
C LEU A 197 24.15 0.94 15.20
N VAL A 198 23.78 1.82 16.13
CA VAL A 198 24.63 2.95 16.54
C VAL A 198 25.89 2.46 17.25
N SER A 199 25.79 1.38 18.05
CA SER A 199 26.97 0.79 18.69
C SER A 199 27.94 0.16 17.69
N GLU A 200 27.42 -0.47 16.63
CA GLU A 200 28.22 -1.09 15.56
C GLU A 200 28.78 -0.06 14.58
N ARG A 201 28.08 1.08 14.39
CA ARG A 201 28.47 2.16 13.47
C ARG A 201 28.38 3.54 14.14
N PRO A 202 29.24 3.86 15.13
CA PRO A 202 29.15 5.10 15.90
C PRO A 202 29.25 6.39 15.08
N GLY A 203 29.93 6.34 13.93
CA GLY A 203 30.10 7.47 13.00
C GLY A 203 28.84 7.83 12.18
N SER A 204 27.84 6.96 12.13
CA SER A 204 26.64 7.19 11.30
C SER A 204 25.71 8.23 11.91
N THR A 205 25.57 9.38 11.24
CA THR A 205 24.55 10.39 11.56
C THR A 205 23.14 9.90 11.25
N LEU A 206 22.99 9.00 10.27
CA LEU A 206 21.72 8.37 9.91
C LEU A 206 21.15 7.55 11.07
N TYR A 207 21.90 6.56 11.58
CA TYR A 207 21.38 5.67 12.63
C TYR A 207 21.15 6.39 13.96
N ARG A 208 21.99 7.40 14.27
CA ARG A 208 21.75 8.28 15.43
C ARG A 208 20.43 9.04 15.30
N ARG A 209 20.12 9.59 14.13
CA ARG A 209 18.83 10.26 13.88
C ARG A 209 17.65 9.30 14.07
N PHE A 210 17.72 8.10 13.49
CA PHE A 210 16.66 7.09 13.63
C PHE A 210 16.49 6.59 15.07
N LEU A 211 17.59 6.48 15.83
CA LEU A 211 17.52 6.15 17.27
C LEU A 211 16.79 7.24 18.06
N GLU A 212 17.10 8.51 17.81
CA GLU A 212 16.43 9.63 18.49
C GLU A 212 14.94 9.71 18.11
N GLU A 213 14.59 9.50 16.84
CA GLU A 213 13.19 9.40 16.40
C GLU A 213 12.47 8.25 17.10
N ALA A 214 13.10 7.07 17.16
CA ALA A 214 12.53 5.90 17.83
C ALA A 214 12.32 6.13 19.33
N ARG A 215 13.26 6.82 20.00
CA ARG A 215 13.12 7.21 21.42
C ARG A 215 11.98 8.20 21.63
N GLY A 216 11.79 9.15 20.72
CA GLY A 216 10.66 10.08 20.75
C GLY A 216 9.31 9.34 20.60
N GLN A 217 9.21 8.39 19.67
CA GLN A 217 8.01 7.55 19.52
C GLN A 217 7.75 6.69 20.76
N ALA A 218 8.81 6.10 21.34
CA ALA A 218 8.74 5.33 22.57
C ALA A 218 8.28 6.17 23.78
N GLY A 219 8.71 7.43 23.85
CA GLY A 219 8.33 8.37 24.90
C GLY A 219 6.94 8.98 24.72
N GLY A 220 6.25 8.73 23.60
CA GLY A 220 4.98 9.38 23.26
C GLY A 220 5.10 10.90 23.05
N THR A 221 6.34 11.42 22.92
CA THR A 221 6.65 12.85 22.79
C THR A 221 7.01 13.25 21.37
N ALA A 222 7.36 12.29 20.50
CA ALA A 222 7.50 12.58 19.09
C ALA A 222 6.14 12.99 18.52
N PRO A 223 6.05 14.10 17.75
CA PRO A 223 4.87 14.33 16.95
C PRO A 223 4.63 13.06 16.14
N ARG A 224 3.42 12.53 16.26
CA ARG A 224 2.94 11.46 15.39
C ARG A 224 3.28 11.93 13.98
N ARG A 225 3.84 11.04 13.14
CA ARG A 225 3.99 11.28 11.71
C ARG A 225 2.59 11.34 11.08
N GLU A 226 1.79 12.33 11.49
CA GLU A 226 0.87 13.00 10.59
C GLU A 226 1.75 13.44 9.42
N THR A 227 1.27 13.24 8.21
CA THR A 227 1.83 13.89 7.03
C THR A 227 1.99 15.37 7.40
N ALA A 228 3.22 15.85 7.59
CA ALA A 228 3.41 17.27 7.86
C ALA A 228 3.03 17.99 6.56
N VAL A 229 1.86 18.61 6.55
CA VAL A 229 1.29 19.26 5.38
C VAL A 229 1.78 20.72 5.37
N ASP A 230 2.69 21.01 4.46
CA ASP A 230 3.18 22.36 4.19
C ASP A 230 2.79 22.71 2.75
N LEU A 231 1.49 22.95 2.57
CA LEU A 231 0.91 23.22 1.27
C LEU A 231 0.47 24.67 1.15
N THR A 232 0.88 25.30 0.06
CA THR A 232 0.21 26.49 -0.41
C THR A 232 -1.02 26.06 -1.22
N VAL A 233 -2.21 26.44 -0.79
CA VAL A 233 -3.44 26.20 -1.55
C VAL A 233 -3.56 27.24 -2.65
N LEU A 234 -3.79 26.78 -3.88
CA LEU A 234 -4.04 27.63 -5.04
C LEU A 234 -5.47 27.40 -5.54
N ALA A 235 -6.25 28.47 -5.55
CA ALA A 235 -7.57 28.51 -6.17
C ALA A 235 -7.46 28.25 -7.68
N PRO A 236 -8.46 27.60 -8.30
CA PRO A 236 -8.50 27.46 -9.75
C PRO A 236 -8.58 28.83 -10.43
N GLU A 237 -7.99 28.93 -11.61
CA GLU A 237 -8.24 30.07 -12.48
C GLU A 237 -9.70 30.07 -12.96
N ARG A 238 -10.27 31.27 -13.09
CA ARG A 238 -11.69 31.48 -13.42
C ARG A 238 -11.92 32.04 -14.81
N ALA A 239 -10.85 32.42 -15.51
CA ALA A 239 -10.94 32.96 -16.85
C ALA A 239 -11.25 31.84 -17.84
N ARG A 240 -12.20 32.10 -18.74
CA ARG A 240 -12.46 31.18 -19.85
C ARG A 240 -11.28 31.20 -20.81
N ASP A 241 -10.86 30.03 -21.27
CA ASP A 241 -9.77 29.86 -22.23
C ASP A 241 -10.24 28.95 -23.37
N VAL A 242 -10.60 29.57 -24.50
CA VAL A 242 -11.19 28.88 -25.64
C VAL A 242 -10.20 27.92 -26.30
N ALA A 243 -8.90 28.24 -26.30
CA ALA A 243 -7.89 27.36 -26.86
C ALA A 243 -7.70 26.11 -25.98
N LEU A 244 -7.79 26.28 -24.66
CA LEU A 244 -7.77 25.15 -23.72
C LEU A 244 -9.02 24.28 -23.85
N GLU A 245 -10.21 24.88 -23.99
CA GLU A 245 -11.47 24.15 -24.24
C GLU A 245 -11.37 23.26 -25.48
N ALA A 246 -10.86 23.82 -26.59
CA ALA A 246 -10.64 23.06 -27.82
C ALA A 246 -9.63 21.92 -27.64
N ALA A 247 -8.55 22.15 -26.88
CA ALA A 247 -7.56 21.13 -26.58
C ALA A 247 -8.11 20.01 -25.68
N ILE A 248 -8.96 20.34 -24.71
CA ILE A 248 -9.68 19.37 -23.89
C ILE A 248 -10.63 18.56 -24.76
N ALA A 249 -11.43 19.21 -25.60
CA ALA A 249 -12.38 18.55 -26.50
C ALA A 249 -11.67 17.57 -27.44
N ALA A 250 -10.57 18.00 -28.07
CA ALA A 250 -9.74 17.16 -28.91
C ALA A 250 -9.09 16.00 -28.13
N ALA A 251 -8.62 16.26 -26.90
CA ALA A 251 -8.04 15.23 -26.06
C ALA A 251 -9.08 14.15 -25.73
N TYR A 252 -10.30 14.50 -25.31
CA TYR A 252 -11.29 13.52 -24.89
C TYR A 252 -12.21 13.02 -26.01
N GLY A 253 -12.05 13.52 -27.24
CA GLY A 253 -12.90 13.16 -28.37
C GLY A 253 -14.34 13.62 -28.16
N MET A 254 -14.51 14.80 -27.56
CA MET A 254 -15.83 15.33 -27.21
C MET A 254 -16.66 15.67 -28.43
N THR A 255 -17.97 15.56 -28.24
CA THR A 255 -19.02 15.93 -29.18
C THR A 255 -19.87 17.06 -28.61
N ALA A 256 -20.73 17.67 -29.43
CA ALA A 256 -21.60 18.76 -28.98
C ALA A 256 -22.64 18.29 -27.93
N GLU A 257 -22.90 16.98 -27.85
CA GLU A 257 -23.77 16.38 -26.85
C GLU A 257 -23.12 16.21 -25.47
N ASP A 258 -21.78 16.24 -25.39
CA ASP A 258 -21.07 16.03 -24.14
C ASP A 258 -21.19 17.24 -23.22
N GLN A 259 -21.62 16.98 -21.97
CA GLN A 259 -21.76 18.00 -20.95
C GLN A 259 -20.73 17.81 -19.85
N GLY A 260 -20.05 18.91 -19.51
CA GLY A 260 -19.14 18.94 -18.38
C GLY A 260 -18.68 20.35 -18.05
N SER A 261 -17.89 20.43 -17.00
CA SER A 261 -17.19 21.63 -16.59
C SER A 261 -15.71 21.30 -16.40
N TYR A 262 -14.88 22.32 -16.42
CA TYR A 262 -13.46 22.18 -16.13
C TYR A 262 -12.99 23.22 -15.13
N ALA A 263 -11.99 22.84 -14.33
CA ALA A 263 -11.25 23.73 -13.45
C ALA A 263 -9.77 23.53 -13.73
N TYR A 264 -8.98 24.59 -13.69
CA TYR A 264 -7.57 24.48 -14.06
C TYR A 264 -6.66 25.42 -13.28
N ASN A 265 -5.40 25.04 -13.19
CA ASN A 265 -4.31 25.87 -12.71
C ASN A 265 -3.13 25.77 -13.67
N ARG A 266 -2.40 26.88 -13.86
CA ARG A 266 -1.11 26.87 -14.56
C ARG A 266 0.04 26.88 -13.56
N LEU A 267 0.93 25.91 -13.69
CA LEU A 267 2.11 25.78 -12.84
C LEU A 267 3.27 25.18 -13.62
N ASP A 268 4.45 25.76 -13.45
CA ASP A 268 5.69 25.24 -14.02
C ASP A 268 6.09 23.92 -13.33
N LEU A 269 5.88 22.81 -14.04
CA LEU A 269 6.18 21.46 -13.56
C LEU A 269 7.61 21.04 -13.90
N ASN A 270 8.21 21.56 -14.98
CA ASN A 270 9.53 21.13 -15.43
C ASN A 270 10.68 22.12 -15.14
N GLY A 271 10.35 23.31 -14.64
CA GLY A 271 11.30 24.37 -14.30
C GLY A 271 11.81 25.17 -15.49
N ASP A 272 11.16 25.11 -16.66
CA ASP A 272 11.59 25.83 -17.87
C ASP A 272 11.06 27.29 -17.95
N GLY A 273 10.25 27.71 -16.97
CA GLY A 273 9.65 29.04 -16.91
C GLY A 273 8.34 29.19 -17.71
N SER A 274 7.93 28.17 -18.46
CA SER A 274 6.65 28.09 -19.19
C SER A 274 5.71 27.13 -18.48
N PRO A 275 4.62 27.61 -17.85
CA PRO A 275 3.81 26.75 -17.02
C PRO A 275 3.00 25.72 -17.83
N GLU A 276 2.97 24.48 -17.34
CA GLU A 276 1.98 23.49 -17.73
C GLU A 276 0.59 23.85 -17.18
N THR A 277 -0.44 23.45 -17.92
CA THR A 277 -1.84 23.63 -17.55
C THR A 277 -2.41 22.31 -17.05
N ILE A 278 -2.78 22.26 -15.78
CA ILE A 278 -3.38 21.09 -15.14
C ILE A 278 -4.88 21.32 -15.04
N VAL A 279 -5.64 20.44 -15.68
CA VAL A 279 -7.09 20.53 -15.84
C VAL A 279 -7.75 19.37 -15.11
N PHE A 280 -8.74 19.67 -14.29
CA PHE A 280 -9.67 18.72 -13.72
C PHE A 280 -11.03 18.86 -14.39
N LEU A 281 -11.61 17.74 -14.81
CA LEU A 281 -12.87 17.70 -15.56
C LEU A 281 -13.96 17.11 -14.67
N SER A 282 -15.10 17.77 -14.62
CA SER A 282 -16.27 17.34 -13.86
C SER A 282 -17.50 17.23 -14.75
N GLY A 283 -18.46 16.40 -14.35
CA GLY A 283 -19.67 16.10 -15.13
C GLY A 283 -19.83 14.61 -15.41
N SER A 284 -21.01 14.20 -15.84
CA SER A 284 -21.35 12.79 -16.08
C SER A 284 -20.44 12.12 -17.11
N THR A 285 -19.93 12.87 -18.08
CA THR A 285 -19.00 12.35 -19.10
C THR A 285 -17.61 12.04 -18.51
N PHE A 286 -17.19 12.75 -17.47
CA PHE A 286 -15.80 12.73 -16.98
C PHE A 286 -15.62 12.06 -15.62
N CYS A 287 -16.71 11.84 -14.87
CA CYS A 287 -16.69 11.34 -13.51
C CYS A 287 -17.37 9.98 -13.37
N GLY A 288 -16.75 9.11 -12.57
CA GLY A 288 -17.34 7.86 -12.08
C GLY A 288 -17.24 7.75 -10.56
N SER A 289 -17.55 6.58 -10.01
CA SER A 289 -17.55 6.34 -8.56
C SER A 289 -16.16 6.34 -7.91
N GLY A 290 -15.10 6.24 -8.70
CA GLY A 290 -13.70 6.27 -8.22
C GLY A 290 -12.98 7.59 -8.49
N GLY A 291 -13.71 8.64 -8.88
CA GLY A 291 -13.15 9.96 -9.18
C GLY A 291 -13.40 10.40 -10.62
N CYS A 292 -12.79 11.53 -10.98
CA CYS A 292 -12.98 12.15 -12.27
C CYS A 292 -11.72 12.12 -13.14
N SER A 293 -11.84 12.61 -14.36
CA SER A 293 -10.74 12.72 -15.31
C SER A 293 -9.94 14.01 -15.09
N ALA A 294 -8.63 13.94 -15.32
CA ALA A 294 -7.76 15.11 -15.38
C ALA A 294 -6.83 15.04 -16.58
N ALA A 295 -6.39 16.19 -17.07
CA ALA A 295 -5.43 16.29 -18.17
C ALA A 295 -4.38 17.34 -17.85
N ILE A 296 -3.17 17.12 -18.37
CA ILE A 296 -2.05 18.05 -18.25
C ILE A 296 -1.62 18.41 -19.65
N PHE A 297 -1.46 19.71 -19.91
CA PHE A 297 -1.04 20.24 -21.21
C PHE A 297 0.24 21.05 -21.05
N ARG A 298 1.17 20.90 -21.99
CA ARG A 298 2.26 21.86 -22.20
C ARG A 298 1.75 23.01 -23.05
N THR A 299 2.26 24.20 -22.77
CA THR A 299 2.00 25.38 -23.60
C THR A 299 3.21 25.59 -24.51
N GLU A 300 3.03 25.40 -25.81
CA GLU A 300 4.07 25.57 -26.82
C GLU A 300 3.56 26.56 -27.88
N ASP A 301 4.22 27.71 -28.02
CA ASP A 301 3.85 28.78 -28.97
C ASP A 301 2.37 29.22 -28.85
N GLY A 302 1.84 29.27 -27.63
CA GLY A 302 0.45 29.62 -27.37
C GLY A 302 -0.57 28.51 -27.66
N ASN A 303 -0.11 27.30 -28.03
CA ASN A 303 -0.97 26.13 -28.23
C ASN A 303 -0.81 25.12 -27.09
N TYR A 304 -1.89 24.42 -26.78
CA TYR A 304 -1.90 23.36 -25.78
C TYR A 304 -1.59 22.01 -26.42
N ARG A 305 -0.50 21.37 -25.99
CA ARG A 305 -0.16 19.99 -26.37
C ARG A 305 -0.39 19.07 -25.19
N LEU A 306 -1.16 18.01 -25.38
CA LEU A 306 -1.46 17.04 -24.33
C LEU A 306 -0.18 16.36 -23.85
N LEU A 307 0.12 16.52 -22.56
CA LEU A 307 1.22 15.85 -21.88
C LEU A 307 0.75 14.54 -21.25
N SER A 308 -0.39 14.55 -20.56
CA SER A 308 -0.89 13.38 -19.83
C SER A 308 -2.40 13.43 -19.66
N LYS A 309 -3.02 12.25 -19.60
CA LYS A 309 -4.41 12.06 -19.16
C LYS A 309 -4.42 11.14 -17.96
N LEU A 310 -5.21 11.49 -16.97
CA LEU A 310 -5.37 10.79 -15.72
C LEU A 310 -6.84 10.42 -15.52
N THR A 311 -7.08 9.25 -14.93
CA THR A 311 -8.41 8.79 -14.52
C THR A 311 -8.47 8.67 -13.00
N LEU A 312 -9.68 8.65 -12.43
CA LEU A 312 -9.90 8.35 -11.01
C LEU A 312 -9.21 9.35 -10.07
N VAL A 313 -9.19 10.63 -10.46
CA VAL A 313 -8.57 11.71 -9.70
C VAL A 313 -9.61 12.38 -8.82
N HIS A 314 -9.23 12.68 -7.57
CA HIS A 314 -9.96 13.58 -6.68
C HIS A 314 -9.15 14.86 -6.42
N THR A 315 -9.86 15.97 -6.21
CA THR A 315 -9.27 17.25 -5.79
C THR A 315 -9.06 17.28 -4.27
N PRO A 316 -8.04 18.01 -3.77
CA PRO A 316 -7.02 18.73 -4.55
C PRO A 316 -6.00 17.78 -5.20
N ILE A 317 -5.41 18.23 -6.31
CA ILE A 317 -4.18 17.63 -6.85
C ILE A 317 -3.01 18.37 -6.19
N ILE A 318 -2.03 17.63 -5.68
CA ILE A 318 -0.87 18.22 -5.01
C ILE A 318 0.31 18.15 -5.97
N VAL A 319 0.91 19.31 -6.26
CA VAL A 319 2.17 19.39 -6.99
C VAL A 319 3.30 19.47 -5.97
N GLY A 320 4.10 18.40 -5.91
CA GLY A 320 5.20 18.27 -4.96
C GLY A 320 6.40 19.16 -5.26
N ASN A 321 7.28 19.27 -4.27
CA ASN A 321 8.58 19.91 -4.42
C ASN A 321 9.66 18.97 -5.01
N THR A 322 9.43 17.66 -5.01
CA THR A 322 10.34 16.68 -5.64
C THR A 322 10.12 16.63 -7.15
N MET A 323 11.16 16.26 -7.89
CA MET A 323 11.11 16.08 -9.34
C MET A 323 11.63 14.70 -9.72
N THR A 324 10.96 14.06 -10.69
CA THR A 324 11.41 12.84 -11.35
C THR A 324 11.44 13.08 -12.85
N ASN A 325 12.54 12.69 -13.51
CA ASN A 325 12.70 12.83 -14.98
C ASN A 325 12.40 14.24 -15.51
N GLY A 326 12.82 15.27 -14.76
CA GLY A 326 12.68 16.67 -15.17
C GLY A 326 11.30 17.28 -14.94
N TYR A 327 10.37 16.57 -14.29
CA TYR A 327 9.03 17.09 -13.95
C TYR A 327 8.73 16.91 -12.46
N ARG A 328 7.99 17.83 -11.85
CA ARG A 328 7.54 17.74 -10.45
C ARG A 328 6.67 16.51 -10.24
N ASP A 329 6.87 15.81 -9.13
CA ASP A 329 6.01 14.69 -8.78
C ASP A 329 4.61 15.20 -8.41
N LEU A 330 3.57 14.50 -8.87
CA LEU A 330 2.19 14.80 -8.49
C LEU A 330 1.74 13.84 -7.42
N ILE A 331 0.89 14.32 -6.51
CA ILE A 331 0.27 13.49 -5.49
C ILE A 331 -1.24 13.64 -5.61
N VAL A 332 -1.92 12.52 -5.78
CA VAL A 332 -3.37 12.48 -5.99
C VAL A 332 -4.05 11.64 -4.92
N ILE A 333 -5.30 11.97 -4.63
CA ILE A 333 -6.11 11.27 -3.65
C ILE A 333 -6.99 10.25 -4.37
N ILE A 334 -6.99 9.02 -3.86
CA ILE A 334 -7.84 7.93 -4.31
C ILE A 334 -8.85 7.61 -3.20
N SER A 335 -10.13 7.66 -3.55
CA SER A 335 -11.23 7.40 -2.63
C SER A 335 -12.42 6.77 -3.38
N GLY A 336 -13.44 6.30 -2.66
CA GLY A 336 -14.60 5.63 -3.27
C GLY A 336 -14.34 4.18 -3.67
N GLY A 337 -15.31 3.55 -4.36
CA GLY A 337 -15.19 2.15 -4.82
C GLY A 337 -15.02 1.09 -3.71
N GLY A 338 -15.36 1.42 -2.45
CA GLY A 338 -15.16 0.55 -1.28
C GLY A 338 -13.94 0.89 -0.41
N ILE A 339 -13.17 1.91 -0.78
CA ILE A 339 -12.07 2.46 0.03
C ILE A 339 -12.65 3.22 1.23
N GLN A 340 -12.31 2.80 2.45
CA GLN A 340 -12.81 3.40 3.70
C GLN A 340 -12.07 4.71 4.06
N GLU A 341 -10.78 4.80 3.78
CA GLU A 341 -9.94 5.96 4.06
C GLU A 341 -9.19 6.41 2.80
N PRO A 342 -9.18 7.71 2.44
CA PRO A 342 -8.51 8.19 1.24
C PRO A 342 -7.01 7.84 1.23
N VAL A 343 -6.52 7.37 0.08
CA VAL A 343 -5.12 6.99 -0.11
C VAL A 343 -4.44 8.02 -1.01
N TYR A 344 -3.25 8.47 -0.62
CA TYR A 344 -2.43 9.37 -1.43
C TYR A 344 -1.49 8.54 -2.31
N LYS A 345 -1.48 8.80 -3.61
CA LYS A 345 -0.63 8.13 -4.60
C LYS A 345 0.34 9.13 -5.20
N ILE A 346 1.60 8.72 -5.37
CA ILE A 346 2.62 9.55 -6.02
C ILE A 346 2.69 9.16 -7.49
N LEU A 347 2.46 10.14 -8.38
CA LEU A 347 2.65 10.00 -9.82
C LEU A 347 3.99 10.61 -10.20
N LYS A 348 4.92 9.76 -10.62
CA LYS A 348 6.24 10.17 -11.10
C LYS A 348 6.24 10.22 -12.61
N PHE A 349 6.81 11.27 -13.18
CA PHE A 349 6.94 11.40 -14.63
C PHE A 349 7.90 10.33 -15.17
N ASN A 350 7.49 9.57 -16.19
CA ASN A 350 8.29 8.45 -16.74
C ASN A 350 9.27 8.88 -17.84
N GLY A 351 9.37 10.17 -18.13
CA GLY A 351 10.15 10.74 -19.24
C GLY A 351 9.32 11.06 -20.48
N ILE A 352 8.06 10.60 -20.54
CA ILE A 352 7.11 10.87 -21.63
C ILE A 352 5.83 11.48 -21.07
N ASN A 353 5.25 10.87 -20.02
CA ASN A 353 4.00 11.28 -19.40
C ASN A 353 3.96 10.90 -17.90
N TYR A 354 2.96 11.39 -17.19
CA TYR A 354 2.55 10.83 -15.89
C TYR A 354 1.71 9.57 -16.10
N PRO A 355 1.77 8.59 -15.18
CA PRO A 355 0.94 7.40 -15.23
C PRO A 355 -0.55 7.73 -15.30
N SER A 356 -1.27 7.12 -16.24
CA SER A 356 -2.67 7.46 -16.52
C SER A 356 -3.67 6.96 -15.49
N ASN A 357 -3.33 5.90 -14.74
CA ASN A 357 -4.17 5.34 -13.69
C ASN A 357 -3.43 5.35 -12.35
N PRO A 358 -3.73 6.30 -11.46
CA PRO A 358 -3.10 6.41 -10.14
C PRO A 358 -3.28 5.20 -9.20
N THR A 359 -4.31 4.37 -9.40
CA THR A 359 -4.67 3.32 -8.44
C THR A 359 -3.60 2.25 -8.27
N ILE A 360 -2.82 2.00 -9.33
CA ILE A 360 -1.72 1.03 -9.35
C ILE A 360 -0.36 1.66 -8.97
N GLU A 361 -0.33 2.97 -8.72
CA GLU A 361 0.90 3.69 -8.41
C GLU A 361 1.29 3.52 -6.94
N PRO A 362 2.56 3.81 -6.57
CA PRO A 362 3.01 3.77 -5.20
C PRO A 362 2.23 4.74 -4.29
N GLU A 363 1.89 4.27 -3.09
CA GLU A 363 1.33 5.14 -2.06
C GLU A 363 2.38 6.11 -1.53
N LEU A 364 1.93 7.31 -1.17
CA LEU A 364 2.72 8.28 -0.43
C LEU A 364 3.17 7.63 0.89
N PRO A 365 4.48 7.56 1.17
CA PRO A 365 4.99 6.99 2.41
C PRO A 365 4.36 7.64 3.64
N ALA A 366 4.03 6.83 4.65
CA ALA A 366 3.50 7.31 5.93
C ALA A 366 4.46 8.33 6.58
N GLY A 367 3.93 9.52 6.90
CA GLY A 367 4.70 10.63 7.46
C GLY A 367 5.72 11.26 6.51
N ALA A 368 5.59 11.04 5.20
CA ALA A 368 6.20 11.93 4.23
C ALA A 368 5.76 13.36 4.54
N ARG A 369 6.70 14.31 4.56
CA ARG A 369 6.32 15.72 4.58
C ARG A 369 5.78 16.05 3.20
N LEU A 370 4.52 16.45 3.16
CA LEU A 370 3.84 16.81 1.94
C LEU A 370 4.03 18.32 1.75
N GLU A 371 5.10 18.66 1.03
CA GLU A 371 5.45 20.04 0.72
C GLU A 371 5.13 20.34 -0.75
N GLY A 372 4.50 21.49 -1.00
CA GLY A 372 4.25 21.94 -2.36
C GLY A 372 2.99 22.79 -2.49
N LYS A 373 2.29 22.61 -3.61
CA LYS A 373 1.11 23.41 -3.96
C LYS A 373 -0.09 22.49 -4.13
N ALA A 374 -1.12 22.66 -3.30
CA ALA A 374 -2.41 22.04 -3.51
C ALA A 374 -3.19 22.89 -4.51
N ILE A 375 -3.27 22.45 -5.76
CA ILE A 375 -4.06 23.12 -6.79
C ILE A 375 -5.49 22.63 -6.73
N LEU A 376 -6.42 23.46 -7.21
CA LEU A 376 -7.86 23.18 -7.15
C LEU A 376 -8.36 22.98 -5.71
N GLY A 377 -7.71 23.63 -4.74
CA GLY A 377 -7.90 23.35 -3.31
C GLY A 377 -8.91 24.25 -2.58
N ASP A 378 -9.73 25.03 -3.30
CA ASP A 378 -10.84 25.75 -2.68
C ASP A 378 -11.95 24.75 -2.28
N ASP A 379 -12.65 25.06 -1.18
CA ASP A 379 -13.77 24.30 -0.65
C ASP A 379 -14.80 24.02 -1.77
N SER A 380 -14.79 22.78 -2.25
CA SER A 380 -15.45 22.25 -3.45
C SER A 380 -16.99 22.36 -3.47
N SER A 381 -17.58 23.07 -2.51
CA SER A 381 -19.02 23.33 -2.41
C SER A 381 -19.48 24.57 -3.20
N LEU A 382 -18.57 25.44 -3.69
CA LEU A 382 -18.96 26.73 -4.31
C LEU A 382 -18.55 26.94 -5.77
N PHE A 383 -17.60 26.17 -6.31
CA PHE A 383 -17.14 26.33 -7.70
C PHE A 383 -17.54 25.14 -8.56
N SER A 384 -18.55 25.32 -9.41
CA SER A 384 -19.05 24.30 -10.36
C SER A 384 -18.17 24.11 -11.60
N GLY A 385 -16.97 24.70 -11.63
CA GLY A 385 -16.12 24.77 -12.82
C GLY A 385 -16.61 25.76 -13.89
N ILE A 386 -15.77 25.97 -14.90
CA ILE A 386 -16.13 26.68 -16.13
C ILE A 386 -16.87 25.69 -17.04
N PRO A 387 -18.07 25.99 -17.53
CA PRO A 387 -18.78 25.11 -18.45
C PRO A 387 -17.95 24.83 -19.69
N LEU A 388 -17.70 23.55 -19.97
CA LEU A 388 -16.96 23.11 -21.13
C LEU A 388 -17.90 23.08 -22.33
N LYS A 389 -17.61 23.91 -23.33
CA LYS A 389 -18.35 24.00 -24.59
C LYS A 389 -17.40 23.55 -25.71
N PRO A 390 -17.40 22.26 -26.06
CA PRO A 390 -16.51 21.71 -27.09
C PRO A 390 -16.74 22.34 -28.47
#